data_AF-A0A7C5RHM7-F1
#
_entry.id   AF-A0A7C5RHM7-F1
#
_cell.length_a   1.000
_cell.length_b   1.000
_cell.length_c   1.000
_cell.angle_alpha   90.00
_cell.angle_beta   90.00
_cell.angle_gamma   90.00
#
_symmetry.space_group_name_H-M   'P 1'
#
loop_
_entity.id
_entity.type
_entity.pdbx_description
1 polymer ?
#
loop_
_entity_poly.entity_id
_entity_poly.type
_entity_poly.pdbx_seq_one_letter_code
_entity_poly.pdbx_strand_id
1 'polypeptide(L)'
;MLKIVYLKNNSKVRASKQIYSMPTNNLKELANIVNGQITGYGVLLQENGLVVIDIDNDYTFEIFKKHFSYLLDTYIVKTKRGYHLYYKGIFNTTAIHQNEISIDIKGSENSYVVGVGSIIEGYKYTIYNDKEPIEISEETLQTIVSWFRFLATSGLEKEEILNPKLEDFEDIYKKGYDEFVDGLYDEIKKIYKEGNRQNIVLAVGGFLRKEGYSYETVRRFIEKLVNETNDKESRQRLDSLLYTYSIRKPKALEKLLGYSYLSQFENVKKYIDTNKINTREFIEDREKYVVYLRTKENDAFVLKPVLVGGILERVIERVGNNNERIFVFSGTMIGNEEEFTDIAKVKSKMFIKDTMLWNEYLIWVMKTKGIIKQANIGWVNGEWISYGDEGYYWSKDDKMVVDFSERDFIEDIYEHFQNTNTTSKCIQVSFVNAVYGSNLVGNNIFFIQLEGFTGAGKTTLARMMTKLWDATDDVKTANITTTGVELLAKRLGNRLLVLDETTGVEKQHFTNLIYSLSTGLGKTRGRKDLTTETTKIQTNIVITGEIDLLTILQNLGLSRRVVKIVVEELDKPYEWYVEFSEEYGGAFQRIAGYVFKKYSIDEIKEEYYNWIEKFFSSYELDYAIKNIIYGSVILN
;
A
#
# COMPACT_ATOMS: atom_id res chain seq x y z
N MET A 1 -24.74 -51.23 -17.97
CA MET A 1 -25.81 -51.29 -16.95
C MET A 1 -25.42 -50.33 -15.84
N LEU A 2 -26.32 -49.43 -15.44
CA LEU A 2 -26.01 -48.45 -14.40
C LEU A 2 -25.83 -49.13 -13.03
N LYS A 3 -24.83 -48.67 -12.28
CA LYS A 3 -24.50 -49.14 -10.93
C LYS A 3 -25.06 -48.17 -9.89
N ILE A 4 -25.79 -48.67 -8.91
CA ILE A 4 -26.38 -47.87 -7.82
C ILE A 4 -26.13 -48.50 -6.44
N VAL A 5 -26.34 -47.70 -5.40
CA VAL A 5 -26.43 -48.15 -4.00
C VAL A 5 -27.78 -47.73 -3.42
N TYR A 6 -28.33 -48.53 -2.51
CA TYR A 6 -29.57 -48.17 -1.82
C TYR A 6 -29.28 -47.31 -0.59
N LEU A 7 -30.11 -46.29 -0.36
CA LEU A 7 -29.98 -45.41 0.79
C LEU A 7 -30.88 -45.90 1.93
N LYS A 8 -30.33 -46.01 3.14
CA LYS A 8 -31.05 -46.47 4.33
C LYS A 8 -31.67 -45.28 5.07
N ASN A 9 -32.86 -45.49 5.64
CA ASN A 9 -33.55 -44.54 6.52
C ASN A 9 -33.76 -43.13 5.92
N ASN A 10 -33.95 -43.02 4.61
CA ASN A 10 -34.10 -41.74 3.90
C ASN A 10 -32.93 -40.77 4.17
N SER A 11 -31.73 -41.28 4.45
CA SER A 11 -30.55 -40.48 4.79
C SER A 11 -29.51 -40.52 3.67
N LYS A 12 -28.91 -39.36 3.38
CA LYS A 12 -27.79 -39.23 2.44
C LYS A 12 -26.47 -39.85 2.94
N VAL A 13 -26.38 -40.25 4.22
CA VAL A 13 -25.11 -40.62 4.86
C VAL A 13 -24.95 -42.14 5.01
N ARG A 14 -26.03 -42.91 4.89
CA ARG A 14 -26.03 -44.36 5.11
C ARG A 14 -26.46 -45.11 3.86
N ALA A 15 -25.49 -45.44 3.00
CA ALA A 15 -25.72 -46.32 1.85
C ALA A 15 -25.53 -47.80 2.22
N SER A 16 -26.14 -48.71 1.47
CA SER A 16 -25.80 -50.13 1.49
C SER A 16 -24.37 -50.35 1.03
N LYS A 17 -23.66 -51.32 1.63
CA LYS A 17 -22.37 -51.79 1.10
C LYS A 17 -22.51 -52.56 -0.21
N GLN A 18 -23.72 -53.05 -0.51
CA GLN A 18 -24.01 -53.78 -1.74
C GLN A 18 -24.26 -52.82 -2.90
N ILE A 19 -23.62 -53.10 -4.04
CA ILE A 19 -23.78 -52.41 -5.30
C ILE A 19 -24.75 -53.21 -6.17
N TYR A 20 -25.72 -52.53 -6.79
CA TYR A 20 -26.73 -53.13 -7.64
C TYR A 20 -26.53 -52.69 -9.08
N SER A 21 -26.68 -53.62 -10.02
CA SER A 21 -26.66 -53.33 -11.45
C SER A 21 -28.09 -53.23 -11.96
N MET A 22 -28.45 -52.10 -12.54
CA MET A 22 -29.79 -51.83 -13.04
C MET A 22 -29.90 -52.24 -14.52
N PRO A 23 -31.07 -52.73 -14.97
CA PRO A 23 -31.29 -53.19 -16.34
C PRO A 23 -31.38 -52.05 -17.38
N THR A 24 -31.00 -50.83 -17.01
CA THR A 24 -30.96 -49.67 -17.91
C THR A 24 -29.58 -49.02 -17.91
N ASN A 25 -29.29 -48.31 -19.00
CA ASN A 25 -28.16 -47.38 -19.11
C ASN A 25 -28.61 -45.91 -19.05
N ASN A 26 -29.93 -45.65 -19.00
CA ASN A 26 -30.50 -44.32 -19.00
C ASN A 26 -30.81 -43.85 -17.57
N LEU A 27 -30.23 -42.72 -17.16
CA LEU A 27 -30.42 -42.15 -15.82
C LEU A 27 -31.90 -41.80 -15.52
N LYS A 28 -32.69 -41.48 -16.55
CA LYS A 28 -34.10 -41.10 -16.44
C LYS A 28 -35.00 -42.29 -16.11
N GLU A 29 -34.66 -43.46 -16.65
CA GLU A 29 -35.41 -44.70 -16.45
C GLU A 29 -35.21 -45.28 -15.05
N LEU A 30 -34.11 -44.93 -14.37
CA LEU A 30 -33.83 -45.40 -13.02
C LEU A 30 -34.96 -45.12 -12.04
N ALA A 31 -35.58 -43.93 -12.10
CA ALA A 31 -36.68 -43.57 -11.21
C ALA A 31 -37.87 -44.53 -11.35
N ASN A 32 -38.16 -45.00 -12.57
CA ASN A 32 -39.27 -45.90 -12.85
C ASN A 32 -38.95 -47.34 -12.43
N ILE A 33 -37.71 -47.78 -12.63
CA ILE A 33 -37.25 -49.14 -12.28
C ILE A 33 -37.18 -49.33 -10.77
N VAL A 34 -36.74 -48.29 -10.06
CA VAL A 34 -36.57 -48.31 -8.60
C VAL A 34 -37.90 -48.04 -7.87
N ASN A 35 -38.92 -47.55 -8.58
CA ASN A 35 -40.19 -47.13 -8.03
C ASN A 35 -40.91 -48.29 -7.30
N GLY A 36 -41.20 -48.10 -6.01
CA GLY A 36 -41.93 -49.07 -5.18
C GLY A 36 -41.08 -50.05 -4.36
N GLN A 37 -39.76 -50.12 -4.55
CA GLN A 37 -38.88 -51.04 -3.80
C GLN A 37 -38.06 -50.35 -2.70
N ILE A 38 -37.71 -49.08 -2.88
CA ILE A 38 -36.91 -48.29 -1.95
C ILE A 38 -37.26 -46.80 -2.07
N THR A 39 -37.07 -46.05 -0.98
CA THR A 39 -37.38 -44.61 -0.91
C THR A 39 -36.28 -43.71 -1.46
N GLY A 40 -35.05 -44.20 -1.61
CA GLY A 40 -33.96 -43.44 -2.22
C GLY A 40 -32.74 -44.30 -2.58
N TYR A 41 -32.02 -43.86 -3.61
CA TYR A 41 -30.82 -44.52 -4.12
C TYR A 41 -29.72 -43.51 -4.47
N GLY A 42 -28.48 -43.97 -4.41
CA GLY A 42 -27.30 -43.25 -4.88
C GLY A 42 -26.84 -43.80 -6.23
N VAL A 43 -26.61 -42.92 -7.20
CA VAL A 43 -25.95 -43.25 -8.47
C VAL A 43 -24.44 -43.22 -8.24
N LEU A 44 -23.77 -44.37 -8.42
CA LEU A 44 -22.31 -44.43 -8.31
C LEU A 44 -21.68 -43.72 -9.51
N LEU A 45 -20.65 -42.91 -9.28
CA LEU A 45 -20.16 -42.02 -10.33
C LEU A 45 -19.13 -42.70 -11.24
N GLN A 46 -17.96 -43.05 -10.71
CA GLN A 46 -16.89 -43.66 -11.49
C GLN A 46 -17.28 -44.98 -12.14
N GLU A 47 -18.04 -45.83 -11.43
CA GLU A 47 -18.57 -47.10 -11.95
C GLU A 47 -19.49 -46.95 -13.17
N ASN A 48 -20.04 -45.74 -13.36
CA ASN A 48 -20.87 -45.38 -14.49
C ASN A 48 -20.14 -44.46 -15.49
N GLY A 49 -18.85 -44.16 -15.28
CA GLY A 49 -18.09 -43.22 -16.10
C GLY A 49 -18.64 -41.79 -16.02
N LEU A 50 -19.21 -41.42 -14.88
CA LEU A 50 -19.86 -40.13 -14.65
C LEU A 50 -19.07 -39.27 -13.67
N VAL A 51 -19.14 -37.96 -13.90
CA VAL A 51 -18.79 -36.92 -12.93
C VAL A 51 -20.03 -36.09 -12.67
N VAL A 52 -20.21 -35.65 -11.43
CA VAL A 52 -21.30 -34.75 -11.05
C VAL A 52 -20.74 -33.49 -10.42
N ILE A 53 -21.14 -32.35 -10.97
CA ILE A 53 -20.98 -31.05 -10.30
C ILE A 53 -22.22 -30.86 -9.42
N ASP A 54 -22.04 -31.03 -8.11
CA ASP A 54 -23.04 -30.90 -7.06
C ASP A 54 -22.97 -29.49 -6.47
N ILE A 55 -23.93 -28.65 -6.84
CA ILE A 55 -24.04 -27.27 -6.38
C ILE A 55 -25.10 -27.22 -5.29
N ASP A 56 -24.74 -26.76 -4.10
CA ASP A 56 -25.58 -26.89 -2.90
C ASP A 56 -26.59 -25.76 -2.72
N ASN A 57 -26.47 -24.66 -3.47
CA ASN A 57 -27.37 -23.51 -3.36
C ASN A 57 -27.65 -22.81 -4.71
N ASP A 58 -28.81 -22.16 -4.80
CA ASP A 58 -29.25 -21.44 -6.01
C ASP A 58 -28.30 -20.30 -6.41
N TYR A 59 -27.70 -19.61 -5.43
CA TYR A 59 -26.75 -18.53 -5.67
C TYR A 59 -25.51 -18.98 -6.46
N THR A 60 -24.89 -20.08 -6.05
CA THR A 60 -23.73 -20.68 -6.74
C THR A 60 -24.14 -21.20 -8.11
N PHE A 61 -25.39 -21.70 -8.25
CA PHE A 61 -25.93 -22.13 -9.53
C PHE A 61 -26.13 -20.97 -10.50
N GLU A 62 -26.59 -19.80 -10.05
CA GLU A 62 -26.68 -18.60 -10.89
C GLU A 62 -25.30 -18.16 -11.42
N ILE A 63 -24.27 -18.20 -10.56
CA ILE A 63 -22.88 -17.94 -10.98
C ILE A 63 -22.45 -18.96 -12.03
N PHE A 64 -22.71 -20.25 -11.79
CA PHE A 64 -22.37 -21.32 -12.74
C PHE A 64 -23.05 -21.09 -14.09
N LYS A 65 -24.35 -20.77 -14.11
CA LYS A 65 -25.09 -20.51 -15.35
C LYS A 65 -24.51 -19.34 -16.14
N LYS A 66 -24.09 -18.27 -15.46
CA LYS A 66 -23.53 -17.08 -16.10
C LYS A 66 -22.20 -17.38 -16.81
N HIS A 67 -21.33 -18.16 -16.18
CA HIS A 67 -19.95 -18.38 -16.61
C HIS A 67 -19.72 -19.66 -17.41
N PHE A 68 -20.54 -20.68 -17.18
CA PHE A 68 -20.43 -22.02 -17.78
C PHE A 68 -21.72 -22.44 -18.48
N SER A 69 -22.41 -21.48 -19.11
CA SER A 69 -23.70 -21.71 -19.79
C SER A 69 -23.65 -22.84 -20.84
N TYR A 70 -22.52 -23.02 -21.52
CA TYR A 70 -22.31 -24.08 -22.51
C TYR A 70 -22.32 -25.50 -21.89
N LEU A 71 -22.11 -25.62 -20.58
CA LEU A 71 -22.18 -26.89 -19.85
C LEU A 71 -23.59 -27.20 -19.34
N LEU A 72 -24.56 -26.29 -19.51
CA LEU A 72 -25.93 -26.51 -19.03
C LEU A 72 -26.75 -27.46 -19.91
N ASP A 73 -26.34 -27.72 -21.16
CA ASP A 73 -27.01 -28.66 -22.07
C ASP A 73 -26.69 -30.12 -21.71
N THR A 74 -26.85 -30.45 -20.43
CA THR A 74 -26.56 -31.76 -19.85
C THR A 74 -27.70 -32.21 -18.94
N TYR A 75 -27.65 -33.45 -18.44
CA TYR A 75 -28.65 -33.93 -17.49
C TYR A 75 -28.51 -33.21 -16.13
N ILE A 76 -29.56 -32.50 -15.69
CA ILE A 76 -29.55 -31.75 -14.43
C ILE A 76 -30.71 -32.20 -13.54
N VAL A 77 -30.41 -32.50 -12.29
CA VAL A 77 -31.40 -32.89 -11.27
C VAL A 77 -31.48 -31.79 -10.20
N LYS A 78 -32.70 -31.32 -9.91
CA LYS A 78 -32.96 -30.41 -8.79
C LYS A 78 -32.92 -31.20 -7.48
N THR A 79 -32.13 -30.70 -6.55
CA THR A 79 -32.01 -31.20 -5.18
C THR A 79 -32.77 -30.29 -4.21
N LYS A 80 -32.83 -30.67 -2.93
CA LYS A 80 -33.53 -29.91 -1.89
C LYS A 80 -33.08 -28.44 -1.80
N ARG A 81 -31.79 -28.17 -2.04
CA ARG A 81 -31.19 -26.84 -1.90
C ARG A 81 -30.50 -26.33 -3.18
N GLY A 82 -30.14 -27.22 -4.10
CA GLY A 82 -29.37 -26.87 -5.30
C GLY A 82 -29.54 -27.88 -6.43
N TYR A 83 -28.45 -28.29 -7.08
CA TYR A 83 -28.48 -28.99 -8.37
C TYR A 83 -27.35 -30.01 -8.52
N HIS A 84 -27.66 -31.18 -9.09
CA HIS A 84 -26.65 -32.12 -9.61
C HIS A 84 -26.58 -31.99 -11.13
N LEU A 85 -25.42 -31.60 -11.67
CA LEU A 85 -25.18 -31.55 -13.12
C LEU A 85 -24.29 -32.74 -13.49
N TYR A 86 -24.80 -33.65 -14.33
CA TYR A 86 -24.12 -34.89 -14.69
C TYR A 86 -23.32 -34.72 -15.98
N TYR A 87 -22.14 -35.33 -16.05
CA TYR A 87 -21.29 -35.35 -17.25
C TYR A 87 -20.63 -36.72 -17.40
N LYS A 88 -20.20 -37.05 -18.61
CA LYS A 88 -19.35 -38.22 -18.89
C LYS A 88 -17.89 -37.82 -18.70
N GLY A 89 -17.17 -38.54 -17.85
CA GLY A 89 -15.78 -38.26 -17.53
C GLY A 89 -15.33 -38.97 -16.25
N ILE A 90 -14.07 -38.77 -15.88
CA ILE A 90 -13.48 -39.26 -14.63
C ILE A 90 -12.74 -38.09 -14.00
N PHE A 91 -12.93 -37.87 -12.70
CA PHE A 91 -12.28 -36.78 -11.99
C PHE A 91 -12.16 -37.09 -10.50
N ASN A 92 -11.06 -36.66 -9.89
CA ASN A 92 -10.88 -36.80 -8.45
C ASN A 92 -11.77 -35.81 -7.69
N THR A 93 -12.55 -36.34 -6.75
CA THR A 93 -13.53 -35.53 -6.01
C THR A 93 -12.87 -34.32 -5.34
N THR A 94 -13.46 -33.14 -5.56
CA THR A 94 -12.97 -31.85 -5.05
C THR A 94 -14.13 -31.03 -4.52
N ALA A 95 -13.97 -30.46 -3.32
CA ALA A 95 -15.00 -29.69 -2.62
C ALA A 95 -14.58 -28.22 -2.41
N ILE A 96 -15.53 -27.29 -2.56
CA ILE A 96 -15.35 -25.85 -2.29
C ILE A 96 -16.55 -25.35 -1.49
N HIS A 97 -16.33 -25.03 -0.21
CA HIS A 97 -17.35 -24.53 0.72
C HIS A 97 -16.80 -23.31 1.49
N GLN A 98 -17.02 -22.10 0.97
CA GLN A 98 -16.51 -20.87 1.58
C GLN A 98 -17.27 -19.63 1.08
N ASN A 99 -17.54 -18.65 1.97
CA ASN A 99 -18.14 -17.35 1.65
C ASN A 99 -19.38 -17.46 0.72
N GLU A 100 -20.38 -18.23 1.16
CA GLU A 100 -21.63 -18.57 0.44
C GLU A 100 -21.49 -19.42 -0.84
N ILE A 101 -20.28 -19.60 -1.38
CA ILE A 101 -20.01 -20.50 -2.50
C ILE A 101 -19.92 -21.93 -1.98
N SER A 102 -20.72 -22.81 -2.58
CA SER A 102 -20.85 -24.21 -2.16
C SER A 102 -21.04 -25.11 -3.38
N ILE A 103 -19.96 -25.77 -3.79
CA ILE A 103 -19.87 -26.61 -4.98
C ILE A 103 -18.90 -27.78 -4.73
N ASP A 104 -19.34 -28.99 -5.04
CA ASP A 104 -18.56 -30.23 -5.03
C ASP A 104 -18.50 -30.81 -6.44
N ILE A 105 -17.31 -31.13 -6.94
CA ILE A 105 -17.15 -31.97 -8.12
C ILE A 105 -16.88 -33.39 -7.63
N LYS A 106 -17.80 -34.32 -7.90
CA LYS A 106 -17.74 -35.72 -7.45
C LYS A 106 -17.49 -36.64 -8.63
N GLY A 107 -16.55 -37.56 -8.49
CA GLY A 107 -16.19 -38.50 -9.57
C GLY A 107 -15.23 -39.62 -9.18
N SER A 108 -14.84 -39.71 -7.90
CA SER A 108 -13.88 -40.71 -7.40
C SER A 108 -14.53 -42.06 -7.07
N GLU A 109 -13.69 -43.05 -6.73
CA GLU A 109 -14.15 -44.39 -6.36
C GLU A 109 -15.10 -44.31 -5.16
N ASN A 110 -16.17 -45.10 -5.21
CA ASN A 110 -17.23 -45.15 -4.19
C ASN A 110 -18.00 -43.84 -3.95
N SER A 111 -17.77 -42.80 -4.75
CA SER A 111 -18.60 -41.58 -4.70
C SER A 111 -19.95 -41.82 -5.37
N TYR A 112 -21.00 -41.25 -4.78
CA TYR A 112 -22.35 -41.29 -5.33
C TYR A 112 -23.07 -39.97 -5.09
N VAL A 113 -24.09 -39.72 -5.90
CA VAL A 113 -25.09 -38.68 -5.65
C VAL A 113 -26.49 -39.26 -5.61
N VAL A 114 -27.40 -38.61 -4.89
CA VAL A 114 -28.80 -39.06 -4.84
C VAL A 114 -29.43 -38.96 -6.22
N GLY A 115 -30.02 -40.06 -6.69
CA GLY A 115 -30.66 -40.16 -7.99
C GLY A 115 -32.06 -39.54 -8.04
N VAL A 116 -32.51 -39.21 -9.26
CA VAL A 116 -33.86 -38.70 -9.55
C VAL A 116 -34.96 -39.61 -9.00
N GLY A 117 -36.09 -39.05 -8.60
CA GLY A 117 -37.22 -39.80 -8.06
C GLY A 117 -37.06 -40.22 -6.59
N SER A 118 -35.83 -40.23 -6.06
CA SER A 118 -35.57 -40.46 -4.63
C SER A 118 -36.26 -39.42 -3.75
N ILE A 119 -36.78 -39.86 -2.60
CA ILE A 119 -37.38 -39.02 -1.57
C ILE A 119 -36.49 -39.06 -0.31
N ILE A 120 -35.80 -37.97 -0.04
CA ILE A 120 -34.88 -37.82 1.08
C ILE A 120 -35.38 -36.68 1.97
N GLU A 121 -35.59 -36.96 3.25
CA GLU A 121 -36.13 -35.98 4.21
C GLU A 121 -37.39 -35.25 3.69
N GLY A 122 -38.31 -36.00 3.05
CA GLY A 122 -39.56 -35.48 2.48
C GLY A 122 -39.40 -34.71 1.16
N TYR A 123 -38.18 -34.49 0.67
CA TYR A 123 -37.95 -33.82 -0.61
C TYR A 123 -37.73 -34.82 -1.74
N LYS A 124 -38.47 -34.66 -2.84
CA LYS A 124 -38.33 -35.48 -4.04
C LYS A 124 -37.33 -34.86 -5.03
N TYR A 125 -36.32 -35.62 -5.40
CA TYR A 125 -35.35 -35.23 -6.43
C TYR A 125 -36.02 -35.28 -7.81
N THR A 126 -35.97 -34.18 -8.57
CA THR A 126 -36.70 -34.03 -9.83
C THR A 126 -35.78 -33.61 -10.97
N ILE A 127 -36.17 -33.90 -12.20
CA ILE A 127 -35.42 -33.49 -13.39
C ILE A 127 -35.60 -31.98 -13.56
N TYR A 128 -34.48 -31.26 -13.66
CA TYR A 128 -34.45 -29.83 -13.97
C TYR A 128 -34.15 -29.58 -15.46
N ASN A 129 -33.18 -30.32 -16.02
CA ASN A 129 -32.90 -30.32 -17.46
C ASN A 129 -32.79 -31.76 -17.97
N ASP A 130 -33.55 -32.05 -19.02
CA ASP A 130 -33.77 -33.42 -19.49
C ASP A 130 -32.90 -33.75 -20.72
N LYS A 131 -31.59 -33.55 -20.61
CA LYS A 131 -30.61 -33.87 -21.67
C LYS A 131 -29.78 -35.10 -21.30
N GLU A 132 -29.10 -35.67 -22.27
CA GLU A 132 -28.12 -36.73 -21.99
C GLU A 132 -26.83 -36.11 -21.42
N PRO A 133 -26.12 -36.80 -20.51
CA PRO A 133 -24.82 -36.32 -20.03
C PRO A 133 -23.84 -36.13 -21.18
N ILE A 134 -23.31 -34.91 -21.33
CA ILE A 134 -22.27 -34.58 -22.30
C ILE A 134 -20.88 -34.95 -21.76
N GLU A 135 -19.90 -35.11 -22.64
CA GLU A 135 -18.50 -35.30 -22.24
C GLU A 135 -17.92 -34.03 -21.64
N ILE A 136 -17.12 -34.19 -20.58
CA ILE A 136 -16.36 -33.09 -19.97
C ILE A 136 -14.92 -33.53 -19.75
N SER A 137 -13.98 -32.66 -20.11
CA SER A 137 -12.55 -32.93 -19.88
C SER A 137 -12.17 -32.65 -18.43
N GLU A 138 -11.16 -33.35 -17.92
CA GLU A 138 -10.54 -33.05 -16.63
C GLU A 138 -10.07 -31.58 -16.56
N GLU A 139 -9.57 -31.04 -17.67
CA GLU A 139 -9.12 -29.66 -17.81
C GLU A 139 -10.25 -28.64 -17.61
N THR A 140 -11.44 -28.93 -18.15
CA THR A 140 -12.64 -28.09 -17.93
C THR A 140 -13.04 -28.12 -16.45
N LEU A 141 -13.00 -29.29 -15.82
CA LEU A 141 -13.30 -29.45 -14.39
C LEU A 141 -12.29 -28.68 -13.51
N GLN A 142 -10.99 -28.75 -13.82
CA GLN A 142 -9.96 -27.97 -13.13
C GLN A 142 -10.17 -26.46 -13.31
N THR A 143 -10.63 -26.03 -14.49
CA THR A 143 -11.00 -24.63 -14.77
C THR A 143 -12.15 -24.16 -13.88
N ILE A 144 -13.20 -24.98 -13.72
CA ILE A 144 -14.32 -24.69 -12.82
C ILE A 144 -13.85 -24.59 -11.37
N VAL A 145 -13.02 -25.54 -10.91
CA VAL A 145 -12.46 -25.56 -9.55
C VAL A 145 -11.64 -24.29 -9.29
N SER A 146 -10.74 -23.93 -10.21
CA SER A 146 -9.90 -22.73 -10.08
C SER A 146 -10.76 -21.47 -9.98
N TRP A 147 -11.78 -21.37 -10.84
CA TRP A 147 -12.70 -20.24 -10.87
C TRP A 147 -13.46 -20.06 -9.55
N PHE A 148 -14.11 -21.11 -9.05
CA PHE A 148 -14.88 -21.01 -7.80
C PHE A 148 -13.99 -20.82 -6.58
N ARG A 149 -12.77 -21.37 -6.55
CA ARG A 149 -11.79 -21.07 -5.49
C ARG A 149 -11.39 -19.60 -5.50
N PHE A 150 -11.13 -19.05 -6.68
CA PHE A 150 -10.84 -17.62 -6.83
C PHE A 150 -11.99 -16.78 -6.28
N LEU A 151 -13.23 -17.02 -6.70
CA LEU A 151 -14.39 -16.27 -6.21
C LEU A 151 -14.55 -16.40 -4.70
N ALA A 152 -14.43 -17.61 -4.15
CA ALA A 152 -14.56 -17.87 -2.71
C ALA A 152 -13.49 -17.14 -1.87
N THR A 153 -12.32 -16.88 -2.44
CA THR A 153 -11.19 -16.23 -1.76
C THR A 153 -11.01 -14.75 -2.12
N SER A 154 -11.78 -14.25 -3.09
CA SER A 154 -11.70 -12.88 -3.62
C SER A 154 -12.14 -11.79 -2.64
N GLY A 155 -12.86 -12.14 -1.58
CA GLY A 155 -13.40 -11.17 -0.60
C GLY A 155 -14.49 -10.25 -1.15
N LEU A 156 -14.99 -10.52 -2.37
CA LEU A 156 -16.14 -9.86 -2.97
C LEU A 156 -17.43 -10.28 -2.25
N GLU A 157 -18.34 -9.32 -2.08
CA GLU A 157 -19.68 -9.56 -1.57
C GLU A 157 -20.58 -10.18 -2.66
N LYS A 158 -21.71 -10.76 -2.23
CA LYS A 158 -22.66 -11.46 -3.11
C LYS A 158 -23.11 -10.65 -4.32
N GLU A 159 -23.42 -9.37 -4.10
CA GLU A 159 -23.89 -8.47 -5.15
C GLU A 159 -22.77 -8.12 -6.14
N GLU A 160 -21.54 -7.94 -5.66
CA GLU A 160 -20.35 -7.71 -6.50
C GLU A 160 -20.02 -8.95 -7.35
N ILE A 161 -20.28 -10.15 -6.83
CA ILE A 161 -20.06 -11.38 -7.57
C ILE A 161 -21.12 -11.57 -8.67
N LEU A 162 -22.39 -11.28 -8.40
CA LEU A 162 -23.45 -11.38 -9.41
C LEU A 162 -23.34 -10.28 -10.45
N ASN A 163 -22.97 -9.08 -10.02
CA ASN A 163 -22.91 -7.86 -10.83
C ASN A 163 -21.55 -7.17 -10.66
N PRO A 164 -20.46 -7.73 -11.22
CA PRO A 164 -19.16 -7.10 -11.15
C PRO A 164 -19.21 -5.76 -11.90
N LYS A 165 -18.73 -4.70 -11.25
CA LYS A 165 -18.63 -3.36 -11.82
C LYS A 165 -17.18 -2.90 -11.80
N LEU A 166 -16.73 -2.39 -12.95
CA LEU A 166 -15.60 -1.49 -12.99
C LEU A 166 -16.12 -0.16 -12.44
N GLU A 167 -15.59 0.32 -11.32
CA GLU A 167 -15.82 1.70 -10.91
C GLU A 167 -14.96 2.65 -11.76
N ASP A 168 -15.29 3.94 -11.73
CA ASP A 168 -14.59 5.07 -12.40
C ASP A 168 -13.12 5.26 -11.93
N PHE A 169 -12.52 4.23 -11.32
CA PHE A 169 -11.13 4.12 -10.95
C PHE A 169 -10.18 3.85 -12.14
N GLU A 170 -10.62 4.03 -13.38
CA GLU A 170 -9.72 4.10 -14.55
C GLU A 170 -8.60 5.14 -14.33
N ASP A 171 -8.79 6.11 -13.43
CA ASP A 171 -7.78 7.12 -13.09
C ASP A 171 -6.64 6.69 -12.14
N ILE A 172 -6.73 5.55 -11.44
CA ILE A 172 -5.64 5.05 -10.56
C ILE A 172 -4.62 4.22 -11.34
N TYR A 173 -5.05 3.49 -12.38
CA TYR A 173 -4.21 2.58 -13.15
C TYR A 173 -3.77 3.21 -14.48
N LYS A 174 -2.63 3.89 -14.48
CA LYS A 174 -2.19 4.70 -15.64
C LYS A 174 -1.29 3.99 -16.64
N LYS A 175 -0.80 2.77 -16.36
CA LYS A 175 0.09 2.09 -17.31
C LYS A 175 -0.71 1.53 -18.48
N GLY A 176 -0.49 2.15 -19.64
CA GLY A 176 -0.94 1.67 -20.94
C GLY A 176 -0.19 0.43 -21.39
N TYR A 177 -0.47 0.00 -22.61
CA TYR A 177 0.25 -1.09 -23.25
C TYR A 177 1.67 -0.61 -23.62
N ASP A 178 2.70 -1.38 -23.26
CA ASP A 178 4.12 -1.04 -23.45
C ASP A 178 4.97 -2.26 -23.84
N GLU A 179 6.26 -2.03 -24.09
CA GLU A 179 7.21 -3.08 -24.51
C GLU A 179 7.33 -4.23 -23.49
N PHE A 180 7.17 -3.92 -22.19
CA PHE A 180 7.18 -4.96 -21.16
C PHE A 180 5.99 -5.89 -21.33
N VAL A 181 4.79 -5.33 -21.53
CA VAL A 181 3.55 -6.09 -21.75
C VAL A 181 3.63 -6.90 -23.04
N ASP A 182 4.21 -6.35 -24.10
CA ASP A 182 4.44 -7.08 -25.36
C ASP A 182 5.39 -8.27 -25.19
N GLY A 183 6.56 -8.09 -24.57
CA GLY A 183 7.45 -9.23 -24.37
C GLY A 183 6.93 -10.22 -23.33
N LEU A 184 6.16 -9.76 -22.33
CA LEU A 184 5.47 -10.67 -21.40
C LEU A 184 4.43 -11.50 -22.16
N TYR A 185 3.73 -10.90 -23.13
CA TYR A 185 2.77 -11.61 -23.98
C TYR A 185 3.45 -12.76 -24.71
N ASP A 186 4.61 -12.53 -25.31
CA ASP A 186 5.35 -13.56 -26.04
C ASP A 186 5.76 -14.73 -25.13
N GLU A 187 6.17 -14.45 -23.89
CA GLU A 187 6.52 -15.50 -22.94
C GLU A 187 5.31 -16.24 -22.38
N ILE A 188 4.21 -15.53 -22.12
CA ILE A 188 2.94 -16.14 -21.66
C ILE A 188 2.35 -17.03 -22.76
N LYS A 189 2.38 -16.59 -24.02
CA LYS A 189 1.86 -17.36 -25.15
C LYS A 189 2.49 -18.75 -25.27
N LYS A 190 3.78 -18.88 -24.95
CA LYS A 190 4.49 -20.18 -24.97
C LYS A 190 3.97 -21.19 -23.95
N ILE A 191 3.45 -20.69 -22.82
CA ILE A 191 2.95 -21.53 -21.72
C ILE A 191 1.42 -21.63 -21.68
N TYR A 192 0.71 -20.82 -22.49
CA TYR A 192 -0.75 -20.79 -22.54
C TYR A 192 -1.32 -22.01 -23.27
N LYS A 193 -1.61 -23.06 -22.51
CA LYS A 193 -2.06 -24.37 -23.02
C LYS A 193 -3.36 -24.79 -22.35
N GLU A 194 -4.10 -25.69 -22.97
CA GLU A 194 -5.32 -26.25 -22.38
C GLU A 194 -5.01 -26.87 -21.00
N GLY A 195 -5.95 -26.77 -20.05
CA GLY A 195 -5.76 -27.13 -18.65
C GLY A 195 -5.12 -26.07 -17.73
N ASN A 196 -4.29 -25.15 -18.25
CA ASN A 196 -3.65 -24.10 -17.42
C ASN A 196 -4.09 -22.66 -17.75
N ARG A 197 -4.81 -22.46 -18.86
CA ARG A 197 -5.26 -21.13 -19.34
C ARG A 197 -5.90 -20.28 -18.25
N GLN A 198 -6.81 -20.87 -17.47
CA GLN A 198 -7.54 -20.16 -16.41
C GLN A 198 -6.60 -19.58 -15.34
N ASN A 199 -5.66 -20.40 -14.84
CA ASN A 199 -4.71 -19.95 -13.83
C ASN A 199 -3.75 -18.90 -14.40
N ILE A 200 -3.36 -19.02 -15.67
CA ILE A 200 -2.55 -18.01 -16.36
C ILE A 200 -3.31 -16.69 -16.45
N VAL A 201 -4.58 -16.68 -16.87
CA VAL A 201 -5.37 -15.44 -16.95
C VAL A 201 -5.51 -14.78 -15.58
N LEU A 202 -5.82 -15.55 -14.54
CA LEU A 202 -5.89 -15.04 -13.16
C LEU A 202 -4.52 -14.49 -12.69
N ALA A 203 -3.43 -15.19 -13.00
CA ALA A 203 -2.09 -14.79 -12.60
C ALA A 203 -1.57 -13.57 -13.36
N VAL A 204 -1.81 -13.48 -14.67
CA VAL A 204 -1.47 -12.31 -15.49
C VAL A 204 -2.31 -11.12 -15.04
N GLY A 205 -3.63 -11.29 -14.90
CA GLY A 205 -4.53 -10.25 -14.42
C GLY A 205 -4.11 -9.72 -13.05
N GLY A 206 -3.88 -10.61 -12.09
CA GLY A 206 -3.47 -10.21 -10.75
C GLY A 206 -2.06 -9.62 -10.68
N PHE A 207 -1.12 -10.12 -11.49
CA PHE A 207 0.22 -9.55 -11.61
C PHE A 207 0.19 -8.15 -12.20
N LEU A 208 -0.37 -7.98 -13.40
CA LEU A 208 -0.39 -6.69 -14.10
C LEU A 208 -1.23 -5.65 -13.34
N ARG A 209 -2.31 -6.07 -12.67
CA ARG A 209 -3.05 -5.20 -11.75
C ARG A 209 -2.18 -4.71 -10.59
N LYS A 210 -1.43 -5.60 -9.94
CA LYS A 210 -0.50 -5.24 -8.85
C LYS A 210 0.64 -4.33 -9.33
N GLU A 211 1.05 -4.45 -10.59
CA GLU A 211 2.09 -3.61 -11.22
C GLU A 211 1.54 -2.28 -11.79
N GLY A 212 0.23 -2.05 -11.70
CA GLY A 212 -0.41 -0.76 -12.01
C GLY A 212 -0.99 -0.61 -13.42
N TYR A 213 -1.12 -1.68 -14.20
CA TYR A 213 -1.69 -1.64 -15.55
C TYR A 213 -3.21 -1.51 -15.54
N SER A 214 -3.74 -0.74 -16.49
CA SER A 214 -5.19 -0.51 -16.64
C SER A 214 -5.94 -1.79 -17.01
N TYR A 215 -7.23 -1.86 -16.67
CA TYR A 215 -8.08 -2.96 -17.11
C TYR A 215 -8.06 -3.11 -18.63
N GLU A 216 -8.17 -2.01 -19.37
CA GLU A 216 -8.18 -2.02 -20.84
C GLU A 216 -6.86 -2.55 -21.42
N THR A 217 -5.72 -2.20 -20.82
CA THR A 217 -4.41 -2.75 -21.23
C THR A 217 -4.39 -4.27 -21.11
N VAL A 218 -4.80 -4.78 -19.94
CA VAL A 218 -4.78 -6.23 -19.69
C VAL A 218 -5.89 -6.94 -20.45
N ARG A 219 -7.03 -6.28 -20.70
CA ARG A 219 -8.12 -6.80 -21.54
C ARG A 219 -7.61 -7.06 -22.94
N ARG A 220 -6.93 -6.09 -23.56
CA ARG A 220 -6.32 -6.24 -24.89
C ARG A 220 -5.28 -7.36 -24.92
N PHE A 221 -4.47 -7.48 -23.87
CA PHE A 221 -3.53 -8.60 -23.73
C PHE A 221 -4.25 -9.95 -23.77
N ILE A 222 -5.32 -10.10 -22.97
CA ILE A 222 -6.06 -11.37 -22.86
C ILE A 222 -6.86 -11.64 -24.14
N GLU A 223 -7.48 -10.63 -24.74
CA GLU A 223 -8.18 -10.76 -26.03
C GLU A 223 -7.23 -11.22 -27.14
N LYS A 224 -6.05 -10.61 -27.24
CA LYS A 224 -5.01 -11.03 -28.19
C LYS A 224 -4.61 -12.48 -27.95
N LEU A 225 -4.40 -12.87 -26.69
CA LEU A 225 -3.98 -14.22 -26.32
C LEU A 225 -5.04 -15.26 -26.69
N VAL A 226 -6.29 -15.00 -26.36
CA VAL A 226 -7.45 -15.86 -26.62
C VAL A 226 -7.69 -16.01 -28.13
N ASN A 227 -7.65 -14.90 -28.88
CA ASN A 227 -7.89 -14.91 -30.32
C ASN A 227 -6.79 -15.67 -31.07
N GLU A 228 -5.52 -15.43 -30.75
CA GLU A 228 -4.40 -16.08 -31.45
C GLU A 228 -4.26 -17.58 -31.10
N THR A 229 -4.77 -17.99 -29.94
CA THR A 229 -4.72 -19.39 -29.49
C THR A 229 -6.03 -20.15 -29.73
N ASN A 230 -7.04 -19.51 -30.33
CA ASN A 230 -8.38 -20.03 -30.53
C ASN A 230 -9.00 -20.61 -29.24
N ASP A 231 -8.83 -19.92 -28.10
CA ASP A 231 -9.45 -20.35 -26.83
C ASP A 231 -10.98 -20.17 -26.92
N LYS A 232 -11.69 -21.30 -26.96
CA LYS A 232 -13.16 -21.37 -27.04
C LYS A 232 -13.85 -20.80 -25.80
N GLU A 233 -13.13 -20.66 -24.69
CA GLU A 233 -13.64 -20.13 -23.41
C GLU A 233 -13.33 -18.62 -23.23
N SER A 234 -13.17 -17.90 -24.34
CA SER A 234 -12.84 -16.46 -24.41
C SER A 234 -13.62 -15.60 -23.41
N ARG A 235 -14.94 -15.74 -23.38
CA ARG A 235 -15.83 -14.99 -22.50
C ARG A 235 -15.48 -15.20 -21.03
N GLN A 236 -15.26 -16.45 -20.62
CA GLN A 236 -14.89 -16.80 -19.25
C GLN A 236 -13.53 -16.19 -18.85
N ARG A 237 -12.58 -16.10 -19.79
CA ARG A 237 -11.28 -15.45 -19.55
C ARG A 237 -11.43 -13.95 -19.30
N LEU A 238 -12.25 -13.28 -20.09
CA LEU A 238 -12.51 -11.85 -19.92
C LEU A 238 -13.30 -11.55 -18.66
N ASP A 239 -14.26 -12.42 -18.31
CA ASP A 239 -14.94 -12.36 -17.02
C ASP A 239 -13.90 -12.50 -15.90
N SER A 240 -12.97 -13.47 -15.98
CA SER A 240 -11.92 -13.63 -14.98
C SER A 240 -11.10 -12.39 -14.73
N LEU A 241 -10.77 -11.67 -15.79
CA LEU A 241 -10.10 -10.39 -15.68
C LEU A 241 -10.98 -9.33 -15.02
N LEU A 242 -12.25 -9.22 -15.42
CA LEU A 242 -13.21 -8.27 -14.87
C LEU A 242 -13.37 -8.44 -13.35
N TYR A 243 -13.55 -9.67 -12.87
CA TYR A 243 -13.61 -9.94 -11.42
C TYR A 243 -12.27 -9.61 -10.75
N THR A 244 -11.16 -9.97 -11.38
CA THR A 244 -9.82 -9.66 -10.88
C THR A 244 -9.63 -8.16 -10.69
N TYR A 245 -10.22 -7.30 -11.53
CA TYR A 245 -10.19 -5.84 -11.41
C TYR A 245 -11.29 -5.25 -10.54
N SER A 246 -12.36 -6.01 -10.27
CA SER A 246 -13.46 -5.59 -9.39
C SER A 246 -13.14 -5.73 -7.90
N ILE A 247 -12.10 -6.47 -7.51
CA ILE A 247 -11.71 -6.63 -6.08
C ILE A 247 -11.27 -5.28 -5.49
N ARG A 248 -11.84 -4.90 -4.34
CA ARG A 248 -11.61 -3.58 -3.72
C ARG A 248 -10.76 -3.63 -2.46
N LYS A 249 -10.91 -4.69 -1.67
CA LYS A 249 -10.29 -4.82 -0.34
C LYS A 249 -8.79 -5.09 -0.46
N PRO A 250 -7.88 -4.30 0.15
CA PRO A 250 -6.43 -4.49 0.03
C PRO A 250 -5.94 -5.90 0.39
N LYS A 251 -6.46 -6.47 1.49
CA LYS A 251 -6.16 -7.86 1.91
C LYS A 251 -6.57 -8.92 0.88
N ALA A 252 -7.58 -8.64 0.06
CA ALA A 252 -7.99 -9.56 -1.00
C ALA A 252 -7.12 -9.42 -2.26
N LEU A 253 -6.63 -8.21 -2.56
CA LEU A 253 -5.67 -7.97 -3.64
C LEU A 253 -4.37 -8.75 -3.42
N GLU A 254 -3.88 -8.81 -2.18
CA GLU A 254 -2.68 -9.59 -1.85
C GLU A 254 -2.83 -11.07 -2.22
N LYS A 255 -4.03 -11.64 -2.01
CA LYS A 255 -4.36 -13.06 -2.28
C LYS A 255 -4.51 -13.40 -3.76
N LEU A 256 -4.61 -12.42 -4.65
CA LEU A 256 -4.66 -12.67 -6.09
C LEU A 256 -3.46 -13.50 -6.55
N LEU A 257 -3.73 -14.53 -7.37
CA LEU A 257 -2.70 -15.16 -8.20
C LEU A 257 -1.94 -14.08 -8.96
N GLY A 258 -0.64 -14.28 -9.14
CA GLY A 258 0.24 -13.24 -9.68
C GLY A 258 1.61 -13.82 -9.99
N TYR A 259 2.64 -13.04 -9.68
CA TYR A 259 4.02 -13.47 -9.85
C TYR A 259 4.33 -14.84 -9.20
N SER A 260 3.73 -15.18 -8.05
CA SER A 260 3.94 -16.47 -7.38
C SER A 260 3.53 -17.69 -8.21
N TYR A 261 2.59 -17.54 -9.14
CA TYR A 261 2.21 -18.59 -10.08
C TYR A 261 3.03 -18.50 -11.36
N LEU A 262 3.20 -17.28 -11.90
CA LEU A 262 3.97 -17.04 -13.13
C LEU A 262 5.45 -17.45 -13.01
N SER A 263 6.04 -17.30 -11.82
CA SER A 263 7.44 -17.63 -11.57
C SER A 263 7.74 -19.13 -11.57
N GLN A 264 6.72 -19.98 -11.62
CA GLN A 264 6.88 -21.43 -11.80
C GLN A 264 7.31 -21.79 -13.23
N PHE A 265 7.10 -20.88 -14.18
CA PHE A 265 7.51 -21.05 -15.58
C PHE A 265 8.82 -20.31 -15.80
N GLU A 266 9.90 -21.04 -16.05
CA GLU A 266 11.26 -20.48 -16.09
C GLU A 266 11.43 -19.35 -17.11
N ASN A 267 10.82 -19.48 -18.29
CA ASN A 267 10.88 -18.45 -19.33
C ASN A 267 10.19 -17.15 -18.90
N VAL A 268 9.01 -17.26 -18.29
CA VAL A 268 8.24 -16.12 -17.77
C VAL A 268 8.94 -15.52 -16.56
N LYS A 269 9.44 -16.35 -15.64
CA LYS A 269 10.22 -15.90 -14.48
C LYS A 269 11.44 -15.12 -14.93
N LYS A 270 12.25 -15.66 -15.84
CA LYS A 270 13.45 -14.99 -16.35
C LYS A 270 13.09 -13.67 -17.01
N TYR A 271 12.07 -13.64 -17.86
CA TYR A 271 11.64 -12.41 -18.51
C TYR A 271 11.15 -11.37 -17.49
N ILE A 272 10.29 -11.78 -16.55
CA ILE A 272 9.84 -10.90 -15.48
C ILE A 272 11.05 -10.45 -14.66
N ASP A 273 11.88 -11.31 -14.09
CA ASP A 273 13.00 -10.90 -13.23
C ASP A 273 14.04 -10.03 -13.93
N THR A 274 14.22 -10.21 -15.25
CA THR A 274 15.17 -9.41 -16.05
C THR A 274 14.59 -8.04 -16.43
N ASN A 275 13.29 -7.97 -16.77
CA ASN A 275 12.65 -6.76 -17.30
C ASN A 275 11.77 -6.04 -16.25
N LYS A 276 11.47 -6.72 -15.14
CA LYS A 276 10.89 -6.16 -13.93
C LYS A 276 12.04 -5.60 -13.13
N ILE A 277 12.31 -4.33 -13.36
CA ILE A 277 13.01 -3.50 -12.39
C ILE A 277 12.35 -3.74 -11.03
N ASN A 278 13.12 -4.28 -10.10
CA ASN A 278 12.67 -4.91 -8.87
C ASN A 278 12.07 -3.86 -7.92
N THR A 279 10.76 -3.62 -8.00
CA THR A 279 10.02 -2.69 -7.13
C THR A 279 9.79 -3.23 -5.71
N ARG A 280 10.10 -4.51 -5.45
CA ARG A 280 9.84 -5.16 -4.15
C ARG A 280 11.03 -5.31 -3.21
N GLU A 281 12.25 -4.98 -3.64
CA GLU A 281 13.39 -4.82 -2.71
C GLU A 281 13.50 -3.39 -2.12
N PHE A 282 12.57 -2.48 -2.44
CA PHE A 282 12.70 -1.05 -2.16
C PHE A 282 11.72 -0.48 -1.10
N ILE A 283 11.29 -1.28 -0.11
CA ILE A 283 10.39 -0.77 0.95
C ILE A 283 11.11 -0.49 2.29
N GLU A 284 12.39 -0.81 2.47
CA GLU A 284 13.05 -0.54 3.77
C GLU A 284 13.95 0.69 3.88
N ASP A 285 14.26 1.42 2.80
CA ASP A 285 14.97 2.70 2.94
C ASP A 285 14.26 3.85 2.20
N ARG A 286 13.35 4.50 2.92
CA ARG A 286 12.87 5.84 2.53
C ARG A 286 13.92 6.88 2.93
N GLU A 287 14.95 7.04 2.11
CA GLU A 287 15.69 8.30 2.06
C GLU A 287 15.05 9.19 0.97
N LYS A 288 14.34 10.24 1.40
CA LYS A 288 13.85 11.27 0.47
C LYS A 288 14.96 12.29 0.26
N TYR A 289 15.34 12.55 -0.98
CA TYR A 289 16.32 13.57 -1.36
C TYR A 289 15.69 14.62 -2.28
N VAL A 290 16.28 15.83 -2.42
CA VAL A 290 15.82 16.96 -3.28
C VAL A 290 16.98 17.54 -4.09
N VAL A 291 16.75 17.90 -5.36
CA VAL A 291 17.75 18.46 -6.28
C VAL A 291 17.23 19.74 -6.91
N TYR A 292 18.06 20.80 -6.88
CA TYR A 292 17.74 22.13 -7.38
C TYR A 292 18.56 22.48 -8.63
N LEU A 293 17.94 23.17 -9.60
CA LEU A 293 18.60 23.71 -10.79
C LEU A 293 18.75 25.23 -10.66
N ARG A 294 20.00 25.72 -10.69
CA ARG A 294 20.32 27.16 -10.69
C ARG A 294 20.18 27.69 -12.11
N THR A 295 19.41 28.75 -12.36
CA THR A 295 19.43 29.47 -13.64
C THR A 295 19.66 30.98 -13.42
N LYS A 296 20.30 31.63 -14.39
CA LYS A 296 20.68 33.05 -14.32
C LYS A 296 19.92 33.78 -15.41
N GLU A 297 18.79 34.39 -15.08
CA GLU A 297 18.11 35.36 -15.94
C GLU A 297 17.82 36.63 -15.12
N ASN A 298 18.41 37.74 -15.56
CA ASN A 298 18.10 39.13 -15.20
C ASN A 298 17.76 39.42 -13.72
N ASP A 299 18.80 39.56 -12.88
CA ASP A 299 18.80 40.17 -11.53
C ASP A 299 17.68 39.78 -10.54
N ALA A 300 16.95 38.70 -10.79
CA ALA A 300 16.07 38.04 -9.84
C ALA A 300 16.05 36.52 -10.11
N PHE A 301 16.41 35.72 -9.10
CA PHE A 301 16.48 34.27 -9.22
C PHE A 301 15.08 33.66 -8.99
N VAL A 302 14.54 32.95 -9.97
CA VAL A 302 13.24 32.25 -9.85
C VAL A 302 13.48 30.74 -9.78
N LEU A 303 13.06 30.11 -8.68
CA LEU A 303 12.97 28.65 -8.52
C LEU A 303 11.51 28.24 -8.84
N LYS A 304 11.30 27.30 -9.76
CA LYS A 304 9.98 26.78 -10.11
C LYS A 304 9.87 25.29 -9.77
N PRO A 305 8.99 24.93 -8.85
CA PRO A 305 8.61 23.55 -8.58
C PRO A 305 7.41 23.06 -9.35
N VAL A 306 7.25 21.74 -9.29
CA VAL A 306 6.10 21.01 -9.81
C VAL A 306 5.67 19.99 -8.75
N LEU A 307 4.40 20.08 -8.35
CA LEU A 307 3.71 19.44 -7.24
C LEU A 307 3.96 17.95 -6.96
N VAL A 308 3.85 17.61 -5.67
CA VAL A 308 3.61 16.27 -5.12
C VAL A 308 2.33 16.27 -4.29
N GLY A 309 1.29 15.59 -4.78
CA GLY A 309 0.15 15.13 -3.97
C GLY A 309 -1.22 15.43 -4.57
N GLY A 310 -1.79 14.44 -5.26
CA GLY A 310 -3.21 14.43 -5.65
C GLY A 310 -3.50 15.09 -7.01
N ILE A 311 -4.03 14.29 -7.95
CA ILE A 311 -4.70 14.71 -9.20
C ILE A 311 -3.87 15.64 -10.11
N LEU A 312 -3.23 15.05 -11.13
CA LEU A 312 -2.63 15.80 -12.24
C LEU A 312 -3.69 16.01 -13.33
N GLU A 313 -4.48 17.10 -13.24
CA GLU A 313 -5.24 17.63 -14.38
C GLU A 313 -4.62 18.94 -14.89
N ARG A 314 -4.30 18.94 -16.18
CA ARG A 314 -4.16 20.07 -17.13
C ARG A 314 -3.47 21.35 -16.65
N VAL A 315 -2.23 21.53 -17.12
CA VAL A 315 -1.81 22.83 -17.68
C VAL A 315 -1.23 22.58 -19.07
N ILE A 316 -2.09 22.68 -20.09
CA ILE A 316 -1.69 22.98 -21.46
C ILE A 316 -2.21 24.39 -21.71
N GLU A 317 -1.39 25.40 -21.44
CA GLU A 317 -1.64 26.73 -21.98
C GLU A 317 -0.60 27.07 -23.03
N ARG A 318 -1.14 27.34 -24.22
CA ARG A 318 -0.44 27.68 -25.45
C ARG A 318 -0.06 29.15 -25.36
N VAL A 319 1.19 29.47 -25.09
CA VAL A 319 1.74 30.82 -25.33
C VAL A 319 2.73 30.73 -26.51
N GLY A 320 2.51 31.59 -27.49
CA GLY A 320 2.85 31.35 -28.89
C GLY A 320 4.31 31.53 -29.34
N ASN A 321 4.49 30.98 -30.56
CA ASN A 321 5.46 31.16 -31.64
C ASN A 321 6.95 30.82 -31.49
N ASN A 322 7.33 29.85 -32.33
CA ASN A 322 8.64 29.47 -32.87
C ASN A 322 9.50 28.48 -32.06
N ASN A 323 9.39 27.20 -32.48
CA ASN A 323 10.42 26.16 -32.57
C ASN A 323 11.29 25.75 -31.37
N GLU A 324 10.97 26.15 -30.13
CA GLU A 324 11.62 25.57 -28.95
C GLU A 324 10.63 24.77 -28.10
N ARG A 325 10.96 23.51 -27.82
CA ARG A 325 10.21 22.64 -26.89
C ARG A 325 10.84 22.77 -25.51
N ILE A 326 10.19 23.52 -24.63
CA ILE A 326 10.56 23.61 -23.22
C ILE A 326 9.98 22.40 -22.49
N PHE A 327 10.83 21.65 -21.80
CA PHE A 327 10.44 20.54 -20.91
C PHE A 327 10.59 20.98 -19.46
N VAL A 328 9.54 20.80 -18.66
CA VAL A 328 9.53 21.08 -17.22
C VAL A 328 9.57 19.75 -16.46
N PHE A 329 10.48 19.62 -15.48
CA PHE A 329 10.70 18.40 -14.71
C PHE A 329 10.15 18.55 -13.28
N SER A 330 9.27 17.64 -12.85
CA SER A 330 9.03 17.33 -11.43
C SER A 330 9.84 16.09 -11.05
N GLY A 331 10.85 16.27 -10.21
CA GLY A 331 11.53 15.15 -9.56
C GLY A 331 12.97 15.45 -9.14
N THR A 332 13.32 15.01 -7.94
CA THR A 332 14.69 14.94 -7.45
C THR A 332 15.52 13.97 -8.28
N MET A 333 16.72 14.36 -8.72
CA MET A 333 17.68 13.46 -9.39
C MET A 333 19.11 13.56 -8.81
N ILE A 334 19.66 12.46 -8.29
CA ILE A 334 21.02 12.40 -7.72
C ILE A 334 21.86 11.32 -8.43
N GLY A 335 23.06 11.65 -8.90
CA GLY A 335 24.07 10.69 -9.37
C GLY A 335 25.33 11.39 -9.92
N ASN A 336 26.36 10.64 -10.31
CA ASN A 336 27.37 11.06 -11.29
C ASN A 336 27.01 10.51 -12.69
N GLU A 337 27.78 10.84 -13.73
CA GLU A 337 27.43 10.59 -15.15
C GLU A 337 27.02 9.13 -15.46
N GLU A 338 27.68 8.15 -14.82
CA GLU A 338 27.29 6.73 -14.90
C GLU A 338 26.01 6.42 -14.11
N GLU A 339 25.87 6.92 -12.88
CA GLU A 339 24.66 6.69 -12.05
C GLU A 339 23.40 7.34 -12.64
N PHE A 340 23.49 8.46 -13.36
CA PHE A 340 22.32 9.13 -13.98
C PHE A 340 21.71 8.35 -15.14
N THR A 341 22.55 7.66 -15.91
CA THR A 341 22.09 6.84 -17.04
C THR A 341 21.29 5.64 -16.55
N ASP A 342 21.63 5.12 -15.37
CA ASP A 342 20.94 4.00 -14.73
C ASP A 342 19.72 4.46 -13.92
N ILE A 343 19.78 5.61 -13.23
CA ILE A 343 18.65 6.16 -12.45
C ILE A 343 17.50 6.62 -13.35
N ALA A 344 17.79 7.21 -14.50
CA ALA A 344 16.79 7.63 -15.48
C ALA A 344 16.10 6.43 -16.17
N LYS A 345 16.74 5.25 -16.17
CA LYS A 345 16.14 3.99 -16.64
C LYS A 345 15.34 3.27 -15.55
N VAL A 346 15.65 3.49 -14.27
CA VAL A 346 15.23 2.60 -13.18
C VAL A 346 14.31 3.25 -12.13
N LYS A 347 14.35 4.57 -11.87
CA LYS A 347 13.68 5.16 -10.68
C LYS A 347 12.76 6.35 -10.87
N SER A 348 12.90 7.18 -11.90
CA SER A 348 11.92 8.22 -12.22
C SER A 348 11.03 7.74 -13.36
N LYS A 349 9.72 8.00 -13.33
CA LYS A 349 8.78 7.72 -14.44
C LYS A 349 9.04 8.63 -15.66
N MET A 350 10.30 8.91 -15.99
CA MET A 350 10.70 9.73 -17.12
C MET A 350 10.76 8.86 -18.38
N PHE A 351 10.02 9.28 -19.41
CA PHE A 351 10.15 8.70 -20.75
C PHE A 351 11.22 9.46 -21.53
N ILE A 352 12.41 8.88 -21.67
CA ILE A 352 13.47 9.41 -22.51
C ILE A 352 13.35 8.77 -23.89
N LYS A 353 12.96 9.58 -24.88
CA LYS A 353 12.74 9.12 -26.26
C LYS A 353 14.04 8.89 -27.02
N ASP A 354 15.11 9.58 -26.66
CA ASP A 354 16.43 9.50 -27.28
C ASP A 354 17.53 9.67 -26.23
N THR A 355 18.21 8.57 -25.93
CA THR A 355 19.23 8.47 -24.87
C THR A 355 20.50 9.26 -25.20
N MET A 356 20.79 9.49 -26.48
CA MET A 356 22.02 10.14 -26.93
C MET A 356 21.92 11.67 -26.76
N LEU A 357 20.78 12.24 -27.17
CA LEU A 357 20.45 13.65 -26.93
C LEU A 357 20.31 13.99 -25.45
N TRP A 358 19.79 13.04 -24.66
CA TRP A 358 19.67 13.19 -23.20
C TRP A 358 21.04 13.28 -22.50
N ASN A 359 21.99 12.43 -22.90
CA ASN A 359 23.34 12.47 -22.35
C ASN A 359 24.08 13.75 -22.72
N GLU A 360 23.97 14.24 -23.96
CA GLU A 360 24.56 15.53 -24.34
C GLU A 360 23.93 16.71 -23.58
N TYR A 361 22.61 16.67 -23.35
CA TYR A 361 21.92 17.67 -22.54
C TYR A 361 22.33 17.63 -21.06
N LEU A 362 22.44 16.46 -20.44
CA LEU A 362 22.92 16.31 -19.06
C LEU A 362 24.36 16.78 -18.91
N ILE A 363 25.24 16.43 -19.85
CA ILE A 363 26.63 16.91 -19.90
C ILE A 363 26.65 18.44 -20.02
N TRP A 364 25.78 19.03 -20.84
CA TRP A 364 25.68 20.48 -20.98
C TRP A 364 25.17 21.15 -19.70
N VAL A 365 24.11 20.63 -19.04
CA VAL A 365 23.58 21.16 -17.77
C VAL A 365 24.63 21.07 -16.66
N MET A 366 25.30 19.92 -16.52
CA MET A 366 26.37 19.71 -15.52
C MET A 366 27.58 20.63 -15.75
N LYS A 367 27.94 20.90 -17.01
CA LYS A 367 29.06 21.79 -17.37
C LYS A 367 28.73 23.28 -17.27
N THR A 368 27.46 23.67 -17.41
CA THR A 368 27.08 25.10 -17.47
C THR A 368 26.44 25.64 -16.20
N LYS A 369 25.80 24.82 -15.35
CA LYS A 369 25.08 25.30 -14.14
C LYS A 369 25.37 24.38 -12.95
N GLY A 370 26.07 24.90 -11.94
CA GLY A 370 26.50 24.14 -10.77
C GLY A 370 25.33 23.53 -9.98
N ILE A 371 25.31 22.19 -9.88
CA ILE A 371 24.32 21.40 -9.13
C ILE A 371 24.88 21.06 -7.75
N ILE A 372 24.06 21.20 -6.69
CA ILE A 372 24.41 20.82 -5.31
C ILE A 372 23.56 19.61 -4.90
N LYS A 373 24.20 18.54 -4.40
CA LYS A 373 23.55 17.31 -3.91
C LYS A 373 23.31 17.45 -2.40
N GLN A 374 22.05 17.47 -1.95
CA GLN A 374 21.75 17.53 -0.51
C GLN A 374 20.73 16.48 -0.05
N ALA A 375 21.12 15.78 1.02
CA ALA A 375 20.45 14.61 1.55
C ALA A 375 19.31 14.92 2.56
N ASN A 376 19.40 16.06 3.22
CA ASN A 376 18.55 16.40 4.36
C ASN A 376 17.83 17.71 4.08
N ILE A 377 16.70 17.91 4.77
CA ILE A 377 15.84 19.08 4.69
C ILE A 377 15.73 19.64 6.11
N GLY A 378 15.51 20.95 6.22
CA GLY A 378 15.67 21.74 7.41
C GLY A 378 17.03 22.45 7.41
N TRP A 379 17.59 22.67 8.59
CA TRP A 379 18.93 23.25 8.73
C TRP A 379 20.02 22.24 8.39
N VAL A 380 20.81 22.53 7.37
CA VAL A 380 21.95 21.70 6.96
C VAL A 380 23.16 22.59 6.73
N ASN A 381 24.23 22.37 7.49
CA ASN A 381 25.47 23.17 7.42
C ASN A 381 25.26 24.70 7.58
N GLY A 382 24.22 25.11 8.31
CA GLY A 382 23.89 26.53 8.50
C GLY A 382 23.08 27.14 7.36
N GLU A 383 22.56 26.32 6.44
CA GLU A 383 21.63 26.71 5.38
C GLU A 383 20.26 26.11 5.63
N TRP A 384 19.20 26.80 5.20
CA TRP A 384 17.84 26.29 5.28
C TRP A 384 17.41 25.65 3.96
N ILE A 385 16.87 24.45 4.03
CA ILE A 385 16.40 23.67 2.88
C ILE A 385 14.96 23.22 3.18
N SER A 386 13.99 23.45 2.30
CA SER A 386 12.60 22.98 2.50
C SER A 386 12.11 22.08 1.35
N TYR A 387 10.94 21.46 1.50
CA TYR A 387 10.11 21.13 0.33
C TYR A 387 9.25 22.37 0.00
N GLY A 388 8.73 22.43 -1.22
CA GLY A 388 7.65 23.36 -1.54
C GLY A 388 7.50 23.55 -3.03
N ASP A 389 6.27 23.89 -3.44
CA ASP A 389 5.88 24.23 -4.80
C ASP A 389 6.44 25.55 -5.32
N GLU A 390 7.27 26.24 -4.52
CA GLU A 390 8.12 27.37 -4.94
C GLU A 390 9.64 27.24 -4.63
N GLY A 391 10.11 26.14 -4.02
CA GLY A 391 11.54 25.80 -3.96
C GLY A 391 12.32 26.83 -3.15
N TYR A 392 12.24 26.75 -1.83
CA TYR A 392 12.88 27.73 -0.95
C TYR A 392 14.31 27.31 -0.63
N TYR A 393 15.27 28.15 -0.99
CA TYR A 393 16.69 27.98 -0.69
C TYR A 393 17.23 29.28 -0.07
N TRP A 394 17.89 29.16 1.08
CA TRP A 394 18.59 30.27 1.72
C TRP A 394 20.06 29.91 1.90
N SER A 395 20.96 30.75 1.35
CA SER A 395 22.40 30.70 1.60
C SER A 395 22.84 31.96 2.32
N LYS A 396 24.01 31.89 2.97
CA LYS A 396 24.59 32.98 3.75
C LYS A 396 24.78 34.31 3.00
N ASP A 397 24.77 34.28 1.67
CA ASP A 397 25.10 35.41 0.80
C ASP A 397 23.90 35.95 -0.03
N ASP A 398 22.71 35.35 0.04
CA ASP A 398 21.56 35.69 -0.82
C ASP A 398 20.28 36.03 -0.03
N LYS A 399 19.52 37.02 -0.53
CA LYS A 399 18.16 37.32 -0.04
C LYS A 399 17.17 36.29 -0.59
N MET A 400 16.33 35.76 0.30
CA MET A 400 15.31 34.77 -0.01
C MET A 400 14.31 35.31 -1.05
N VAL A 401 14.15 34.64 -2.20
CA VAL A 401 13.12 34.99 -3.21
C VAL A 401 11.90 34.14 -2.95
N VAL A 402 10.76 34.78 -2.73
CA VAL A 402 9.47 34.14 -2.46
C VAL A 402 8.35 34.94 -3.08
N ASP A 403 7.49 34.30 -3.88
CA ASP A 403 6.19 34.83 -4.26
C ASP A 403 5.16 34.41 -3.19
N PHE A 404 4.28 35.32 -2.75
CA PHE A 404 3.26 34.96 -1.75
C PHE A 404 2.00 35.79 -1.96
N SER A 405 0.90 35.09 -2.16
CA SER A 405 -0.40 35.44 -1.59
C SER A 405 -0.61 34.58 -0.34
N GLU A 406 -1.16 35.12 0.75
CA GLU A 406 -1.60 34.41 2.00
C GLU A 406 -0.90 34.87 3.29
N ARG A 407 -0.97 36.18 3.59
CA ARG A 407 -0.85 36.68 4.97
C ARG A 407 -1.86 36.00 5.91
N ASP A 408 -3.03 35.67 5.37
CA ASP A 408 -4.19 35.12 6.08
C ASP A 408 -3.90 33.74 6.70
N PHE A 409 -3.06 32.89 6.09
CA PHE A 409 -2.75 31.55 6.60
C PHE A 409 -1.92 31.55 7.90
N ILE A 410 -0.97 32.49 8.04
CA ILE A 410 -0.14 32.59 9.25
C ILE A 410 -0.94 33.23 10.38
N GLU A 411 -1.77 34.21 10.06
CA GLU A 411 -2.69 34.83 11.02
C GLU A 411 -3.72 33.79 11.52
N ASP A 412 -4.23 32.93 10.65
CA ASP A 412 -5.14 31.82 11.01
C ASP A 412 -4.47 30.77 11.94
N ILE A 413 -3.26 30.30 11.61
CA ILE A 413 -2.49 29.40 12.50
C ILE A 413 -2.24 30.06 13.86
N TYR A 414 -1.89 31.34 13.88
CA TYR A 414 -1.69 32.06 15.13
C TYR A 414 -2.99 32.15 15.93
N GLU A 415 -4.10 32.53 15.30
CA GLU A 415 -5.40 32.63 15.97
C GLU A 415 -5.90 31.28 16.52
N HIS A 416 -5.67 30.19 15.78
CA HIS A 416 -6.08 28.84 16.15
C HIS A 416 -5.24 28.26 17.29
N PHE A 417 -3.93 28.55 17.32
CA PHE A 417 -2.98 27.96 18.26
C PHE A 417 -2.35 28.96 19.26
N GLN A 418 -2.88 30.17 19.42
CA GLN A 418 -2.41 31.16 20.42
C GLN A 418 -2.77 30.78 21.86
N ASN A 419 -3.73 29.88 22.06
CA ASN A 419 -4.19 29.48 23.39
C ASN A 419 -3.14 28.63 24.14
N THR A 420 -3.35 28.43 25.45
CA THR A 420 -2.43 27.66 26.31
C THR A 420 -2.90 26.23 26.62
N ASN A 421 -3.90 25.74 25.86
CA ASN A 421 -4.32 24.34 25.96
C ASN A 421 -3.21 23.38 25.51
N THR A 422 -3.29 22.11 25.91
CA THR A 422 -2.24 21.12 25.64
C THR A 422 -1.89 21.02 24.16
N THR A 423 -2.87 21.04 23.27
CA THR A 423 -2.60 20.94 21.84
C THR A 423 -1.86 22.14 21.32
N SER A 424 -2.32 23.35 21.66
CA SER A 424 -1.65 24.59 21.28
C SER A 424 -0.20 24.59 21.78
N LYS A 425 0.07 24.12 23.01
CA LYS A 425 1.44 23.94 23.53
C LYS A 425 2.27 22.98 22.66
N CYS A 426 1.74 21.83 22.27
CA CYS A 426 2.44 20.86 21.43
C CYS A 426 2.72 21.38 20.01
N ILE A 427 1.76 22.10 19.42
CA ILE A 427 1.90 22.75 18.12
C ILE A 427 2.93 23.88 18.19
N GLN A 428 2.87 24.73 19.22
CA GLN A 428 3.88 25.78 19.49
C GLN A 428 5.29 25.20 19.66
N VAL A 429 5.44 24.10 20.41
CA VAL A 429 6.73 23.39 20.56
C VAL A 429 7.26 22.91 19.21
N SER A 430 6.37 22.42 18.35
CA SER A 430 6.73 22.01 16.99
C SER A 430 7.23 23.20 16.17
N PHE A 431 6.59 24.37 16.26
CA PHE A 431 7.06 25.61 15.62
C PHE A 431 8.38 26.12 16.17
N VAL A 432 8.56 26.11 17.50
CA VAL A 432 9.81 26.52 18.15
C VAL A 432 10.96 25.61 17.74
N ASN A 433 10.75 24.30 17.68
CA ASN A 433 11.75 23.35 17.17
C ASN A 433 12.18 23.66 15.73
N ALA A 434 11.28 24.28 14.98
CA ALA A 434 11.40 24.46 13.56
C ALA A 434 12.07 25.78 13.17
N VAL A 435 11.68 26.86 13.85
CA VAL A 435 12.31 28.18 13.70
C VAL A 435 13.63 28.25 14.48
N TYR A 436 13.67 27.78 15.72
CA TYR A 436 14.82 27.90 16.63
C TYR A 436 15.55 26.57 16.83
N GLY A 437 15.44 25.65 15.87
CA GLY A 437 16.10 24.35 15.94
C GLY A 437 17.59 24.47 16.30
N SER A 438 18.13 23.41 16.88
CA SER A 438 19.48 23.31 17.47
C SER A 438 20.64 23.90 16.63
N ASN A 439 20.46 24.06 15.31
CA ASN A 439 21.42 24.69 14.41
C ASN A 439 21.47 26.23 14.44
N LEU A 440 20.32 26.90 14.58
CA LEU A 440 20.25 28.36 14.42
C LEU A 440 20.83 29.07 15.65
N VAL A 441 20.46 28.58 16.83
CA VAL A 441 20.81 29.18 18.13
C VAL A 441 21.82 28.35 18.92
N GLY A 442 22.24 27.19 18.40
CA GLY A 442 23.28 26.34 19.00
C GLY A 442 22.80 25.44 20.16
N ASN A 443 21.49 25.29 20.33
CA ASN A 443 20.92 24.55 21.46
C ASN A 443 21.19 23.05 21.39
N ASN A 444 21.25 22.41 22.55
CA ASN A 444 21.38 20.95 22.62
C ASN A 444 20.05 20.25 22.40
N ILE A 445 20.13 18.95 22.07
CA ILE A 445 18.93 18.13 21.87
C ILE A 445 18.21 17.95 23.19
N PHE A 446 16.90 18.17 23.17
CA PHE A 446 16.01 17.89 24.29
C PHE A 446 14.92 16.89 23.88
N PHE A 447 14.32 16.30 24.90
CA PHE A 447 13.26 15.32 24.80
C PHE A 447 11.95 15.95 25.28
N ILE A 448 10.85 15.63 24.60
CA ILE A 448 9.51 16.04 24.98
C ILE A 448 8.76 14.78 25.37
N GLN A 449 8.40 14.65 26.63
CA GLN A 449 7.53 13.60 27.10
C GLN A 449 6.08 14.06 27.05
N LEU A 450 5.24 13.36 26.27
CA LEU A 450 3.79 13.46 26.37
C LEU A 450 3.30 12.40 27.36
N GLU A 451 2.80 12.85 28.51
CA GLU A 451 2.28 12.00 29.58
C GLU A 451 0.78 12.21 29.79
N GLY A 452 0.08 11.15 30.18
CA GLY A 452 -1.36 11.16 30.40
C GLY A 452 -1.89 9.73 30.43
N PHE A 453 -3.16 9.55 30.77
CA PHE A 453 -3.77 8.22 30.81
C PHE A 453 -3.84 7.57 29.42
N THR A 454 -3.92 6.25 29.36
CA THR A 454 -4.24 5.53 28.11
C THR A 454 -5.54 6.08 27.51
N GLY A 455 -5.55 6.33 26.21
CA GLY A 455 -6.72 6.91 25.51
C GLY A 455 -6.77 8.43 25.47
N ALA A 456 -5.94 9.16 26.24
CA ALA A 456 -5.96 10.63 26.28
C ALA A 456 -5.58 11.34 24.96
N GLY A 457 -5.15 10.62 23.93
CA GLY A 457 -4.77 11.20 22.63
C GLY A 457 -3.29 11.54 22.45
N LYS A 458 -2.39 11.08 23.35
CA LYS A 458 -0.93 11.33 23.30
C LYS A 458 -0.28 11.02 21.94
N THR A 459 -0.49 9.80 21.44
CA THR A 459 0.05 9.34 20.15
C THR A 459 -0.49 10.19 19.00
N THR A 460 -1.77 10.54 19.05
CA THR A 460 -2.40 11.37 18.03
C THR A 460 -1.82 12.78 18.01
N LEU A 461 -1.63 13.38 19.18
CA LEU A 461 -1.01 14.69 19.32
C LEU A 461 0.45 14.67 18.84
N ALA A 462 1.20 13.62 19.16
CA ALA A 462 2.57 13.45 18.65
C ALA A 462 2.61 13.33 17.11
N ARG A 463 1.61 12.68 16.49
CA ARG A 463 1.47 12.63 15.02
C ARG A 463 1.15 13.99 14.42
N MET A 464 0.28 14.78 15.06
CA MET A 464 0.01 16.16 14.63
C MET A 464 1.29 17.01 14.67
N MET A 465 2.11 16.89 15.72
CA MET A 465 3.39 17.59 15.85
C MET A 465 4.35 17.29 14.68
N THR A 466 4.43 16.04 14.23
CA THR A 466 5.25 15.66 13.06
C THR A 466 4.64 16.13 11.74
N LYS A 467 3.30 16.16 11.66
CA LYS A 467 2.57 16.50 10.43
C LYS A 467 2.79 17.95 9.98
N LEU A 468 3.07 18.85 10.92
CA LEU A 468 3.48 20.22 10.61
C LEU A 468 4.75 20.29 9.76
N TRP A 469 5.69 19.36 9.96
CA TRP A 469 6.99 19.35 9.31
C TRP A 469 6.95 18.73 7.93
N ASP A 470 6.30 17.58 7.82
CA ASP A 470 6.07 16.88 6.57
C ASP A 470 4.70 16.24 6.56
N ALA A 471 4.12 16.04 5.37
CA ALA A 471 2.85 15.34 5.23
C ALA A 471 2.93 13.84 5.60
N THR A 472 4.02 13.38 6.24
CA THR A 472 4.26 11.99 6.61
C THR A 472 4.20 11.76 8.12
N ASP A 473 3.81 10.56 8.51
CA ASP A 473 3.75 10.16 9.92
C ASP A 473 5.00 9.36 10.28
N ASP A 474 6.12 10.06 10.53
CA ASP A 474 7.38 9.42 10.93
C ASP A 474 7.39 9.11 12.45
N VAL A 475 6.45 8.25 12.89
CA VAL A 475 6.34 7.72 14.26
C VAL A 475 6.98 6.34 14.36
N LYS A 476 7.77 6.11 15.41
CA LYS A 476 8.44 4.84 15.70
C LYS A 476 8.07 4.34 17.08
N THR A 477 8.14 3.03 17.32
CA THR A 477 8.01 2.50 18.69
C THR A 477 9.20 2.93 19.55
N ALA A 478 8.97 3.19 20.84
CA ALA A 478 10.03 3.45 21.82
C ALA A 478 10.91 2.21 22.09
N ASN A 479 10.45 1.00 21.72
CA ASN A 479 11.27 -0.21 21.75
C ASN A 479 12.21 -0.29 20.54
N ILE A 480 13.14 0.66 20.45
CA ILE A 480 14.13 0.78 19.39
C ILE A 480 15.52 0.94 19.99
N THR A 481 16.55 0.37 19.36
CA THR A 481 17.92 0.50 19.87
C THR A 481 18.40 1.96 19.78
N THR A 482 19.26 2.40 20.72
CA THR A 482 19.86 3.75 20.71
C THR A 482 20.55 4.07 19.37
N THR A 483 21.19 3.07 18.76
CA THR A 483 21.82 3.20 17.43
C THR A 483 20.77 3.43 16.33
N GLY A 484 19.62 2.77 16.41
CA GLY A 484 18.51 2.99 15.48
C GLY A 484 17.94 4.41 15.60
N VAL A 485 17.77 4.91 16.82
CA VAL A 485 17.34 6.29 17.07
C VAL A 485 18.36 7.29 16.54
N GLU A 486 19.66 7.05 16.75
CA GLU A 486 20.75 7.89 16.22
C GLU A 486 20.68 8.02 14.69
N LEU A 487 20.50 6.91 13.96
CA LEU A 487 20.42 6.92 12.50
C LEU A 487 19.17 7.66 11.99
N LEU A 488 18.02 7.44 12.63
CA LEU A 488 16.79 8.15 12.29
C LEU A 488 16.90 9.66 12.58
N ALA A 489 17.48 10.01 13.73
CA ALA A 489 17.71 11.39 14.10
C ALA A 489 18.68 12.09 13.14
N LYS A 490 19.71 11.38 12.63
CA LYS A 490 20.59 11.87 11.55
C LYS A 490 19.82 12.15 10.26
N ARG A 491 18.93 11.23 9.85
CA ARG A 491 18.08 11.37 8.64
C ARG A 491 17.11 12.54 8.74
N LEU A 492 16.56 12.78 9.93
CA LEU A 492 15.52 13.78 10.12
C LEU A 492 16.04 15.22 10.08
N GLY A 493 17.32 15.45 10.35
CA GLY A 493 17.97 16.74 10.08
C GLY A 493 17.26 17.93 10.74
N ASN A 494 16.98 17.84 12.04
CA ASN A 494 16.24 18.80 12.90
C ASN A 494 14.71 18.65 12.95
N ARG A 495 14.10 17.82 12.10
CA ARG A 495 12.67 17.48 12.24
C ARG A 495 12.42 16.69 13.51
N LEU A 496 11.22 16.78 14.07
CA LEU A 496 10.84 16.00 15.26
C LEU A 496 10.86 14.49 14.96
N LEU A 497 11.41 13.71 15.87
CA LEU A 497 11.30 12.25 15.89
C LEU A 497 10.35 11.81 17.00
N VAL A 498 9.32 11.01 16.70
CA VAL A 498 8.41 10.48 17.71
C VAL A 498 8.76 9.02 18.03
N LEU A 499 8.92 8.73 19.33
CA LEU A 499 9.05 7.41 19.93
C LEU A 499 7.80 7.12 20.77
N ASP A 500 6.90 6.33 20.21
CA ASP A 500 5.58 6.02 20.74
C ASP A 500 5.59 4.74 21.57
N GLU A 501 4.79 4.73 22.63
CA GLU A 501 4.57 3.59 23.52
C GLU A 501 5.81 3.15 24.31
N THR A 502 5.99 3.73 25.50
CA THR A 502 7.06 3.34 26.43
C THR A 502 6.83 1.99 27.14
N THR A 503 5.63 1.42 27.08
CA THR A 503 5.28 0.21 27.85
C THR A 503 6.13 -0.98 27.42
N GLY A 504 6.70 -1.70 28.41
CA GLY A 504 7.55 -2.86 28.16
C GLY A 504 9.00 -2.54 27.78
N VAL A 505 9.39 -1.26 27.76
CA VAL A 505 10.78 -0.84 27.56
C VAL A 505 11.49 -0.70 28.90
N GLU A 506 12.73 -1.21 29.00
CA GLU A 506 13.52 -1.13 30.23
C GLU A 506 13.85 0.32 30.60
N LYS A 507 13.69 0.68 31.88
CA LYS A 507 13.96 2.05 32.37
C LYS A 507 15.38 2.54 32.04
N GLN A 508 16.37 1.64 32.12
CA GLN A 508 17.77 1.95 31.81
C GLN A 508 17.97 2.35 30.34
N HIS A 509 17.12 1.84 29.44
CA HIS A 509 17.17 2.20 28.02
C HIS A 509 16.97 3.71 27.84
N PHE A 510 15.97 4.30 28.49
CA PHE A 510 15.69 5.74 28.40
C PHE A 510 16.81 6.58 28.99
N THR A 511 17.40 6.18 30.13
CA THR A 511 18.57 6.86 30.70
C THR A 511 19.74 6.89 29.70
N ASN A 512 20.05 5.76 29.08
CA ASN A 512 21.12 5.65 28.10
C ASN A 512 20.82 6.44 26.82
N LEU A 513 19.57 6.39 26.35
CA LEU A 513 19.11 7.09 25.17
C LEU A 513 19.22 8.60 25.34
N ILE A 514 18.69 9.12 26.44
CA ILE A 514 18.69 10.55 26.76
C ILE A 514 20.13 11.01 26.95
N TYR A 515 20.95 10.30 27.73
CA TYR A 515 22.36 10.62 27.88
C TYR A 515 23.10 10.69 26.54
N SER A 516 22.94 9.68 25.69
CA SER A 516 23.72 9.58 24.44
C SER A 516 23.34 10.67 23.44
N LEU A 517 22.06 10.85 23.18
CA LEU A 517 21.60 11.72 22.09
C LEU A 517 21.64 13.19 22.48
N SER A 518 21.43 13.51 23.75
CA SER A 518 21.39 14.90 24.18
C SER A 518 22.74 15.62 24.14
N THR A 519 23.83 14.90 23.85
CA THR A 519 25.14 15.50 23.54
C THR A 519 25.21 16.10 22.13
N GLY A 520 24.21 15.80 21.27
CA GLY A 520 24.24 16.18 19.85
C GLY A 520 25.29 15.43 19.02
N LEU A 521 25.97 14.43 19.61
CA LEU A 521 27.01 13.64 18.96
C LEU A 521 26.66 12.16 19.02
N GLY A 522 26.63 11.53 17.86
CA GLY A 522 26.51 10.09 17.69
C GLY A 522 27.85 9.39 17.92
N LYS A 523 27.84 8.06 17.80
CA LYS A 523 29.07 7.27 17.98
C LYS A 523 30.03 7.52 16.82
N THR A 524 31.29 7.78 17.14
CA THR A 524 32.37 7.84 16.16
C THR A 524 32.55 6.48 15.49
N ARG A 525 32.51 6.45 14.16
CA ARG A 525 32.71 5.22 13.37
C ARG A 525 33.92 5.37 12.44
N GLY A 526 34.68 4.29 12.30
CA GLY A 526 35.73 4.20 11.30
C GLY A 526 35.15 3.98 9.90
N ARG A 527 35.68 4.68 8.91
CA ARG A 527 35.38 4.51 7.49
C ARG A 527 36.38 3.58 6.81
N LYS A 528 36.02 3.06 5.63
CA LYS A 528 36.88 2.15 4.83
C LYS A 528 38.19 2.81 4.39
N ASP A 529 38.23 4.14 4.36
CA ASP A 529 39.39 4.97 4.02
C ASP A 529 40.29 5.30 5.24
N LEU A 530 40.08 4.61 6.37
CA LEU A 530 40.80 4.82 7.64
C LEU A 530 40.54 6.18 8.32
N THR A 531 39.57 6.96 7.84
CA THR A 531 39.10 8.17 8.52
C THR A 531 38.03 7.85 9.57
N THR A 532 37.76 8.78 10.48
CA THR A 532 36.67 8.66 11.46
C THR A 532 35.60 9.70 11.18
N GLU A 533 34.35 9.30 11.35
CA GLU A 533 33.20 10.21 11.26
C GLU A 533 32.41 10.12 12.57
N THR A 534 32.20 11.28 13.19
CA THR A 534 31.24 11.43 14.28
C THR A 534 29.96 12.02 13.72
N THR A 535 28.86 11.29 13.85
CA THR A 535 27.56 11.77 13.39
C THR A 535 27.11 12.95 14.25
N LYS A 536 26.81 14.10 13.66
CA LYS A 536 26.12 15.17 14.37
C LYS A 536 24.62 14.86 14.41
N ILE A 537 24.01 14.95 15.58
CA ILE A 537 22.59 14.74 15.81
C ILE A 537 21.99 16.07 16.25
N GLN A 538 20.85 16.44 15.68
CA GLN A 538 20.27 17.78 15.83
C GLN A 538 18.74 17.76 15.97
N THR A 539 18.18 16.55 16.02
CA THR A 539 16.75 16.25 16.00
C THR A 539 16.25 16.10 17.42
N ASN A 540 15.27 16.92 17.80
CA ASN A 540 14.55 16.79 19.06
C ASN A 540 13.56 15.62 19.02
N ILE A 541 13.35 15.00 20.18
CA ILE A 541 12.67 13.71 20.26
C ILE A 541 11.43 13.83 21.14
N VAL A 542 10.29 13.42 20.61
CA VAL A 542 9.04 13.29 21.36
C VAL A 542 8.91 11.84 21.80
N ILE A 543 8.62 11.60 23.08
CA ILE A 543 8.35 10.29 23.65
C ILE A 543 6.92 10.30 24.18
N THR A 544 6.12 9.29 23.82
CA THR A 544 4.79 9.09 24.39
C THR A 544 4.78 7.84 25.26
N GLY A 545 3.98 7.87 26.33
CA GLY A 545 3.73 6.68 27.14
C GLY A 545 3.30 7.01 28.55
N GLU A 546 3.22 5.97 29.37
CA GLU A 546 2.77 6.06 30.77
C GLU A 546 3.94 6.12 31.77
N ILE A 547 5.16 5.86 31.29
CA ILE A 547 6.34 5.88 32.13
C ILE A 547 6.81 7.33 32.32
N ASP A 548 6.75 7.86 33.54
CA ASP A 548 7.34 9.17 33.87
C ASP A 548 8.87 9.15 33.77
N LEU A 549 9.43 9.81 32.74
CA LEU A 549 10.87 9.84 32.50
C LEU A 549 11.59 10.67 33.55
N LEU A 550 10.97 11.74 34.07
CA LEU A 550 11.59 12.58 35.09
C LEU A 550 11.78 11.80 36.40
N THR A 551 10.86 10.89 36.71
CA THR A 551 10.98 9.98 37.87
C THR A 551 12.10 8.95 37.68
N ILE A 552 12.40 8.53 36.45
CA ILE A 552 13.48 7.58 36.15
C ILE A 552 14.85 8.26 36.15
N LEU A 553 14.92 9.51 35.70
CA LEU A 553 16.16 10.27 35.59
C LEU A 553 16.61 10.79 36.95
N GLN A 554 17.40 10.00 37.66
CA GLN A 554 17.96 10.35 38.97
C GLN A 554 19.01 11.47 38.92
N ASN A 555 19.55 11.79 37.73
CA ASN A 555 20.56 12.82 37.54
C ASN A 555 19.92 14.16 37.11
N LEU A 556 20.08 15.19 37.94
CA LEU A 556 19.57 16.55 37.67
C LEU A 556 20.04 17.13 36.32
N GLY A 557 21.21 16.72 35.82
CA GLY A 557 21.73 17.13 34.51
C GLY A 557 21.01 16.49 33.32
N LEU A 558 20.42 15.30 33.50
CA LEU A 558 19.64 14.62 32.47
C LEU A 558 18.16 15.01 32.51
N SER A 559 17.59 15.22 33.71
CA SER A 559 16.20 15.64 33.84
C SER A 559 15.95 17.02 33.20
N ARG A 560 16.94 17.93 33.24
CA ARG A 560 16.91 19.22 32.54
C ARG A 560 16.81 19.12 31.01
N ARG A 561 17.03 17.93 30.45
CA ARG A 561 16.97 17.65 29.01
C ARG A 561 15.62 17.05 28.61
N VAL A 562 14.70 16.90 29.55
CA VAL A 562 13.35 16.38 29.32
C VAL A 562 12.32 17.44 29.70
N VAL A 563 11.42 17.69 28.77
CA VAL A 563 10.24 18.53 28.94
C VAL A 563 9.05 17.60 29.09
N LYS A 564 8.34 17.70 30.21
CA LYS A 564 7.09 16.96 30.40
C LYS A 564 5.90 17.84 30.05
N ILE A 565 5.04 17.36 29.15
CA ILE A 565 3.74 17.95 28.82
C ILE A 565 2.66 16.95 29.23
N VAL A 566 1.78 17.39 30.12
CA VAL A 566 0.62 16.59 30.54
C VAL A 566 -0.50 16.77 29.51
N VAL A 567 -0.93 15.66 28.92
CA VAL A 567 -1.98 15.58 27.92
C VAL A 567 -3.29 15.28 28.62
N GLU A 568 -4.16 16.28 28.65
CA GLU A 568 -5.56 16.13 29.02
C GLU A 568 -6.29 15.34 27.93
N GLU A 569 -7.39 14.68 28.31
CA GLU A 569 -8.17 13.87 27.37
C GLU A 569 -8.66 14.73 26.20
N LEU A 570 -8.21 14.39 25.00
CA LEU A 570 -8.66 15.04 23.78
C LEU A 570 -10.01 14.48 23.36
N ASP A 571 -10.97 15.36 23.05
CA ASP A 571 -12.22 14.96 22.43
C ASP A 571 -11.97 14.55 20.97
N LYS A 572 -12.44 13.35 20.60
CA LYS A 572 -12.32 12.77 19.26
C LYS A 572 -10.95 12.97 18.57
N PRO A 573 -9.84 12.51 19.15
CA PRO A 573 -8.49 12.86 18.70
C PRO A 573 -8.21 12.44 17.24
N TYR A 574 -8.80 11.34 16.77
CA TYR A 574 -8.58 10.86 15.41
C TYR A 574 -9.24 11.74 14.34
N GLU A 575 -10.48 12.19 14.55
CA GLU A 575 -11.17 13.11 13.64
C GLU A 575 -10.36 14.40 13.50
N TRP A 576 -9.93 14.94 14.63
CA TRP A 576 -9.11 16.14 14.66
C TRP A 576 -7.75 15.98 13.99
N TYR A 577 -7.10 14.82 14.11
CA TYR A 577 -5.87 14.54 13.39
C TYR A 577 -6.06 14.54 11.87
N VAL A 578 -7.20 14.03 11.36
CA VAL A 578 -7.50 14.03 9.92
C VAL A 578 -7.67 15.46 9.43
N GLU A 579 -8.53 16.24 10.09
CA GLU A 579 -8.77 17.65 9.76
C GLU A 579 -7.47 18.46 9.80
N PHE A 580 -6.71 18.35 10.90
CA PHE A 580 -5.41 19.02 11.06
C PHE A 580 -4.41 18.61 9.99
N SER A 581 -4.40 17.34 9.58
CA SER A 581 -3.49 16.83 8.56
C SER A 581 -3.78 17.40 7.17
N GLU A 582 -5.06 17.58 6.85
CA GLU A 582 -5.51 18.17 5.59
C GLU A 582 -5.22 19.67 5.54
N GLU A 583 -5.43 20.36 6.65
CA GLU A 583 -5.32 21.82 6.73
C GLU A 583 -3.88 22.31 6.96
N TYR A 584 -3.14 21.68 7.87
CA TYR A 584 -1.83 22.16 8.35
C TYR A 584 -0.66 21.23 8.01
N GLY A 585 -0.88 20.18 7.23
CA GLY A 585 0.18 19.27 6.79
C GLY A 585 1.29 19.99 6.03
N GLY A 586 2.53 19.94 6.55
CA GLY A 586 3.68 20.63 5.97
C GLY A 586 3.67 22.17 6.12
N ALA A 587 2.73 22.73 6.89
CA ALA A 587 2.57 24.18 7.08
C ALA A 587 3.85 24.89 7.55
N PHE A 588 4.73 24.18 8.24
CA PHE A 588 5.98 24.74 8.73
C PHE A 588 6.88 25.28 7.61
N GLN A 589 6.89 24.66 6.43
CA GLN A 589 7.72 25.13 5.31
C GLN A 589 7.32 26.54 4.87
N ARG A 590 6.01 26.83 4.92
CA ARG A 590 5.44 28.14 4.60
C ARG A 590 5.81 29.17 5.68
N ILE A 591 5.71 28.78 6.95
CA ILE A 591 6.02 29.64 8.10
C ILE A 591 7.52 29.99 8.15
N ALA A 592 8.39 29.00 7.97
CA ALA A 592 9.85 29.22 7.89
C ALA A 592 10.20 30.19 6.76
N GLY A 593 9.60 30.01 5.59
CA GLY A 593 9.76 30.92 4.46
C GLY A 593 9.37 32.36 4.77
N TYR A 594 8.24 32.56 5.44
CA TYR A 594 7.79 33.89 5.87
C TYR A 594 8.77 34.54 6.87
N VAL A 595 9.20 33.79 7.89
CA VAL A 595 10.13 34.30 8.92
C VAL A 595 11.46 34.72 8.29
N PHE A 596 12.06 33.86 7.46
CA PHE A 596 13.37 34.13 6.85
C PHE A 596 13.33 35.18 5.73
N LYS A 597 12.16 35.50 5.16
CA LYS A 597 11.98 36.66 4.26
C LYS A 597 11.98 37.98 5.01
N LYS A 598 11.41 38.00 6.23
CA LYS A 598 11.16 39.21 7.00
C LYS A 598 12.31 39.56 7.94
N TYR A 599 13.02 38.55 8.44
CA TYR A 599 14.08 38.70 9.42
C TYR A 599 15.35 37.99 8.95
N SER A 600 16.49 38.64 9.14
CA SER A 600 17.79 38.00 9.04
C SER A 600 18.00 36.99 10.17
N ILE A 601 18.96 36.07 10.00
CA ILE A 601 19.32 35.11 11.04
C ILE A 601 19.74 35.81 12.33
N ASP A 602 20.47 36.92 12.23
CA ASP A 602 20.96 37.63 13.40
C ASP A 602 19.80 38.32 14.13
N GLU A 603 18.83 38.91 13.41
CA GLU A 603 17.59 39.43 14.01
C GLU A 603 16.76 38.31 14.68
N ILE A 604 16.67 37.13 14.07
CA ILE A 604 15.97 35.97 14.66
C ILE A 604 16.65 35.50 15.95
N LYS A 605 18.00 35.47 15.95
CA LYS A 605 18.79 35.14 17.14
C LYS A 605 18.63 36.21 18.22
N GLU A 606 18.69 37.48 17.85
CA GLU A 606 18.51 38.60 18.79
C GLU A 606 17.11 38.56 19.40
N GLU A 607 16.05 38.35 18.62
CA GLU A 607 14.69 38.16 19.14
C GLU A 607 14.60 36.95 20.08
N TYR A 608 15.26 35.84 19.75
CA TYR A 608 15.34 34.67 20.62
C TYR A 608 16.02 34.99 21.97
N TYR A 609 17.18 35.64 21.95
CA TYR A 609 17.90 36.02 23.17
C TYR A 609 17.16 37.10 23.97
N ASN A 610 16.57 38.08 23.31
CA ASN A 610 15.72 39.10 23.94
C ASN A 610 14.49 38.48 24.60
N TRP A 611 13.87 37.48 23.96
CA TRP A 611 12.77 36.73 24.55
C TRP A 611 13.22 35.93 25.77
N ILE A 612 14.39 35.26 25.70
CA ILE A 612 14.99 34.57 26.85
C ILE A 612 15.26 35.54 28.00
N GLU A 613 15.87 36.70 27.74
CA GLU A 613 16.17 37.70 28.77
C GLU A 613 14.89 38.25 29.40
N LYS A 614 13.88 38.59 28.57
CA LYS A 614 12.55 39.00 29.05
C LYS A 614 11.92 37.90 29.91
N PHE A 615 11.98 36.65 29.46
CA PHE A 615 11.46 35.48 30.18
C PHE A 615 12.13 35.29 31.54
N PHE A 616 13.46 35.45 31.64
CA PHE A 616 14.17 35.38 32.92
C PHE A 616 13.89 36.59 33.83
N SER A 617 13.53 37.74 33.26
CA SER A 617 13.24 38.97 33.99
C SER A 617 11.80 39.08 34.53
N SER A 618 10.81 38.37 33.96
CA SER A 618 9.38 38.62 34.21
C SER A 618 8.71 37.78 35.32
N TYR A 619 9.40 36.82 35.95
CA TYR A 619 8.93 35.97 37.07
C TYR A 619 7.69 35.05 36.86
N GLU A 620 7.68 33.96 37.66
CA GLU A 620 6.63 32.93 37.92
C GLU A 620 5.85 32.31 36.74
N LEU A 621 6.43 31.29 36.10
CA LEU A 621 5.73 30.43 35.12
C LEU A 621 5.96 28.92 35.37
N ASP A 622 4.97 28.16 34.88
CA ASP A 622 4.77 26.71 34.94
C ASP A 622 6.06 25.90 34.66
N TYR A 623 6.27 24.86 35.48
CA TYR A 623 7.46 24.02 35.49
C TYR A 623 7.78 23.40 34.11
N ALA A 624 6.75 23.09 33.31
CA ALA A 624 6.91 22.53 31.97
C ALA A 624 7.57 23.52 30.99
N ILE A 625 7.16 24.79 31.00
CA ILE A 625 7.71 25.84 30.13
C ILE A 625 9.10 26.26 30.60
N LYS A 626 9.33 26.30 31.92
CA LYS A 626 10.67 26.43 32.49
C LYS A 626 11.62 25.36 31.98
N ASN A 627 11.21 24.08 31.91
CA ASN A 627 12.08 23.00 31.42
C ASN A 627 12.33 23.06 29.90
N ILE A 628 11.40 23.55 29.07
CA ILE A 628 11.65 23.79 27.63
C ILE A 628 12.79 24.80 27.48
N ILE A 629 12.71 25.89 28.24
CA ILE A 629 13.65 27.00 28.14
C ILE A 629 14.98 26.64 28.80
N TYR A 630 14.96 26.01 29.98
CA TYR A 630 16.17 25.46 30.63
C TYR A 630 16.86 24.40 29.77
N GLY A 631 16.12 23.51 29.11
CA GLY A 631 16.69 22.51 28.19
C GLY A 631 17.30 23.13 26.93
N SER A 632 16.74 24.25 26.47
CA SER A 632 17.29 25.02 25.35
C SER A 632 18.48 25.92 25.74
N VAL A 633 18.53 26.42 26.99
CA VAL A 633 19.50 27.44 27.45
C VAL A 633 20.71 26.85 28.22
N ILE A 634 20.63 25.64 28.81
CA ILE A 634 21.69 25.12 29.73
C ILE A 634 23.02 24.71 29.09
N LEU A 635 23.23 24.96 27.79
CA LEU A 635 24.54 24.73 27.19
C LEU A 635 24.99 25.92 26.33
N ASN A 636 25.00 27.10 26.96
CA ASN A 636 26.14 28.02 26.90
C ASN A 636 26.61 28.36 28.31
#